data_AF-A0A7X2G808-F1
#
_entry.id   AF-A0A7X2G808-F1
#
_cell.length_a   1.000
_cell.length_b   1.000
_cell.length_c   1.000
_cell.angle_alpha   90.00
_cell.angle_beta   90.00
_cell.angle_gamma   90.00
#
_symmetry.space_group_name_H-M   'P 1'
#
loop_
_entity.id
_entity.type
_entity.pdbx_description
1 polymer ?
#
loop_
_entity_poly.entity_id
_entity_poly.type
_entity_poly.pdbx_seq_one_letter_code
_entity_poly.pdbx_strand_id
1 'polypeptide(L)' 'MRPLQMSKIGVNISQRRKRLNMTQEELPNRADISTNYVSRLERGGM' A
#
# COMPACT_ATOMS: atom_id res chain seq x y z
N MET A 1 13.34 12.40 17.73
CA MET A 1 12.75 11.92 16.46
C MET A 1 11.33 11.46 16.76
N ARG A 2 10.29 12.01 16.11
CA ARG A 2 8.92 11.49 16.27
C ARG A 2 8.82 10.23 15.41
N PRO A 3 8.33 9.09 15.94
CA PRO A 3 8.03 7.95 15.08
C PRO A 3 7.00 8.40 14.06
N LEU A 4 7.33 8.25 12.77
CA LEU A 4 6.39 8.46 11.68
C LEU A 4 5.17 7.59 12.00
N GLN A 5 4.06 8.24 12.35
CA GLN A 5 2.79 7.56 12.50
C GLN A 5 2.44 7.01 11.12
N MET A 6 2.85 5.75 10.87
CA MET A 6 2.53 5.04 9.64
C MET A 6 1.05 5.26 9.40
N SER A 7 0.69 5.82 8.25
CA SER A 7 -0.71 5.96 7.85
C SER A 7 -1.35 4.59 8.07
N LYS A 8 -2.29 4.51 9.04
CA LYS A 8 -3.00 3.25 9.36
C LYS A 8 -3.59 2.64 8.08
N ILE A 9 -3.96 3.49 7.11
CA ILE A 9 -4.50 3.09 5.82
C ILE A 9 -3.45 2.36 4.98
N GLY A 10 -2.24 2.91 4.80
CA GLY A 10 -1.18 2.26 4.02
C GLY A 10 -0.82 0.87 4.56
N VAL A 11 -0.71 0.75 5.89
CA VAL A 11 -0.47 -0.52 6.58
C VAL A 11 -1.62 -1.50 6.32
N ASN A 12 -2.87 -1.06 6.49
CA ASN A 12 -4.05 -1.91 6.28
C ASN A 12 -4.15 -2.42 4.84
N ILE A 13 -3.85 -1.58 3.85
CA ILE A 13 -3.84 -1.94 2.43
C ILE A 13 -2.78 -3.01 2.17
N SER A 14 -1.53 -2.78 2.62
CA SER A 14 -0.43 -3.74 2.44
C SER A 14 -0.75 -5.10 3.07
N GLN A 15 -1.29 -5.10 4.29
CA GLN A 15 -1.68 -6.33 4.96
C GLN A 15 -2.83 -7.05 4.24
N ARG A 16 -3.86 -6.33 3.78
CA ARG A 16 -4.99 -6.94 3.07
C ARG A 16 -4.55 -7.55 1.74
N ARG A 17 -3.70 -6.84 0.98
CA ARG A 17 -3.11 -7.32 -0.27
C ARG A 17 -2.35 -8.63 -0.06
N LYS A 18 -1.48 -8.69 0.95
CA LYS A 18 -0.74 -9.91 1.30
C LYS A 18 -1.65 -11.06 1.72
N ARG A 19 -2.69 -10.80 2.52
CA ARG A 19 -3.69 -11.82 2.90
C ARG A 19 -4.47 -12.39 1.71
N LEU A 20 -4.60 -11.63 0.63
CA LEU A 20 -5.22 -12.07 -0.61
C LEU A 20 -4.21 -12.70 -1.60
N ASN A 21 -2.96 -12.93 -1.17
CA ASN A 21 -1.86 -13.43 -2.00
C ASN A 21 -1.60 -12.59 -3.26
N MET A 22 -1.84 -11.28 -3.19
CA MET A 22 -1.65 -10.38 -4.31
C MET A 22 -0.24 -9.76 -4.30
N THR A 23 0.41 -9.71 -5.46
CA THR A 23 1.66 -8.98 -5.68
C THR A 23 1.45 -7.47 -5.58
N GLN A 24 2.56 -6.72 -5.56
CA GLN A 24 2.52 -5.26 -5.55
C GLN A 24 1.99 -4.66 -6.87
N GLU A 25 1.91 -5.45 -7.95
CA GLU A 25 1.36 -5.04 -9.24
C GLU A 25 -0.12 -5.40 -9.39
N GLU A 26 -0.57 -6.52 -8.81
CA GLU A 26 -1.94 -7.01 -8.99
C GLU A 26 -3.00 -6.10 -8.37
N LEU A 27 -2.77 -5.56 -7.17
CA LEU A 27 -3.72 -4.63 -6.54
C LEU A 27 -3.90 -3.35 -7.39
N PRO A 28 -2.82 -2.62 -7.74
CA PRO A 28 -2.95 -1.43 -8.58
C PRO A 28 -3.60 -1.73 -9.94
N ASN A 29 -3.22 -2.83 -10.59
CA ASN A 29 -3.80 -3.23 -11.88
C ASN A 29 -5.32 -3.47 -11.78
N ARG A 30 -5.80 -4.12 -10.72
CA ARG A 30 -7.25 -4.33 -10.50
C ARG A 30 -8.00 -3.06 -10.12
N ALA A 31 -7.31 -2.08 -9.55
CA ALA A 31 -7.88 -0.81 -9.12
C ALA A 31 -7.71 0.31 -10.17
N ASP A 32 -7.12 0.00 -11.34
CA ASP A 32 -6.80 0.95 -12.40
C ASP A 32 -6.02 2.18 -11.91
N ILE A 33 -5.01 1.93 -11.06
CA ILE A 33 -4.11 2.96 -10.52
C ILE A 33 -2.65 2.53 -10.64
N SER A 34 -1.73 3.50 -10.60
CA SER A 34 -0.31 3.18 -10.77
C SER A 34 0.26 2.37 -9.61
N THR A 35 1.11 1.39 -9.93
CA THR A 35 1.90 0.62 -8.95
C THR A 35 2.73 1.52 -8.04
N ASN A 36 3.29 2.61 -8.59
CA ASN A 36 4.07 3.57 -7.81
C ASN A 36 3.23 4.28 -6.73
N TYR A 37 1.99 4.67 -7.06
CA TYR A 37 1.08 5.30 -6.12
C TYR A 37 0.75 4.37 -4.94
N VAL A 38 0.34 3.13 -5.23
CA VAL A 38 0.07 2.12 -4.18
C VAL A 38 1.32 1.84 -3.34
N SER A 39 2.50 1.78 -3.97
CA SER A 39 3.76 1.55 -3.26
C SER A 39 4.12 2.69 -2.30
N ARG A 40 3.92 3.96 -2.69
CA ARG A 40 4.13 5.11 -1.80
C ARG A 40 3.12 5.11 -0.66
N LEU A 41 1.85 4.85 -0.98
CA LEU A 41 0.77 4.76 -0.01
C LEU A 41 1.03 3.69 1.06
N GLU A 42 1.42 2.47 0.65
CA GLU A 42 1.74 1.37 1.58
C GLU A 42 2.95 1.68 2.48
N ARG A 43 3.86 2.54 2.03
CA ARG A 43 5.05 2.97 2.79
C ARG A 43 4.80 4.23 3.64
N GLY A 44 3.60 4.81 3.59
CA GLY A 44 3.25 6.02 4.33
C GLY A 44 3.81 7.31 3.71
N GLY A 45 4.27 7.28 2.46
CA GLY A 45 4.66 8.48 1.72
C GLY A 45 3.46 9.03 0.95
N MET A 46 3.20 10.34 1.08
CA MET A 46 2.45 11.09 0.06
C MET A 46 3.37 11.43 -1.10
#